data_AF-A0A534J7S0-F1
#
_entry.id   AF-A0A534J7S0-F1
#
_cell.length_a   1.000
_cell.length_b   1.000
_cell.length_c   1.000
_cell.angle_alpha   90.00
_cell.angle_beta   90.00
_cell.angle_gamma   90.00
#
_symmetry.space_group_name_H-M   'P 1'
#
loop_
_entity.id
_entity.type
_entity.pdbx_description
1 polymer ?
#
loop_
_entity_poly.entity_id
_entity_poly.type
_entity_poly.pdbx_seq_one_letter_code
_entity_poly.pdbx_strand_id
1 'polypeptide(L)'
;MKTTVTKFVSGAAATLLLAGVGLGKNSYAAPHCQPIGGTVMTNFAVVNASTTLGVVDGDLKGAVAATILNITQGSNGTVVFTVQHHFVTQSGDVILTDVATATSTVVAPGLYAILNYPVHITG
;
A
#
# COMPACT_ATOMS: atom_id res chain seq x y z
N MET A 1 -7.81 -5.50 50.94
CA MET A 1 -6.84 -6.41 50.28
C MET A 1 -5.98 -5.55 49.36
N LYS A 2 -4.77 -5.17 49.82
CA LYS A 2 -3.83 -4.32 49.07
C LYS A 2 -2.86 -5.23 48.32
N THR A 3 -2.90 -5.21 46.99
CA THR A 3 -2.00 -6.00 46.15
C THR A 3 -0.82 -5.14 45.75
N THR A 4 0.32 -5.34 46.42
CA THR A 4 1.59 -4.71 46.10
C THR A 4 2.19 -5.40 44.87
N VAL A 5 2.28 -4.70 43.74
CA VAL A 5 2.97 -5.19 42.53
C VAL A 5 4.44 -4.80 42.62
N THR A 6 5.30 -5.80 42.79
CA THR A 6 6.76 -5.66 42.82
C THR A 6 7.28 -5.55 41.38
N LYS A 7 7.92 -4.42 41.05
CA LYS A 7 8.59 -4.21 39.76
C LYS A 7 9.89 -5.02 39.73
N PHE A 8 9.99 -5.99 38.82
CA PHE A 8 11.29 -6.55 38.41
C PHE A 8 11.81 -5.73 37.22
N VAL A 9 12.80 -4.88 37.48
CA VAL A 9 13.63 -4.28 36.45
C VAL A 9 14.82 -5.22 36.25
N SER A 10 14.76 -6.07 35.22
CA SER A 10 15.92 -6.85 34.79
C SER A 10 16.51 -6.17 33.56
N GLY A 11 17.63 -5.48 33.77
CA GLY A 11 18.44 -4.93 32.71
C GLY A 11 19.13 -6.05 31.93
N ALA A 12 18.82 -6.15 30.65
CA ALA A 12 19.69 -6.78 29.67
C ALA A 12 19.80 -5.80 28.51
N ALA A 13 20.94 -5.12 28.43
CA ALA A 13 21.31 -4.33 27.26
C ALA A 13 21.54 -5.29 26.10
N ALA A 14 20.48 -5.61 25.37
CA ALA A 14 20.58 -6.29 24.09
C ALA A 14 21.04 -5.25 23.06
N THR A 15 22.32 -5.28 22.72
CA THR A 15 22.88 -4.53 21.60
C THR A 15 22.15 -4.97 20.33
N LEU A 16 21.22 -4.14 19.86
CA LEU A 16 20.52 -4.33 18.60
C LEU A 16 21.56 -4.12 17.48
N LEU A 17 22.11 -5.21 16.95
CA LEU A 17 22.75 -5.18 15.64
C LEU A 17 21.67 -4.78 14.63
N LEU A 18 21.72 -3.53 14.18
CA LEU A 18 21.03 -3.08 12.98
C LEU A 18 21.56 -3.92 11.81
N ALA A 19 20.94 -5.07 11.58
CA ALA A 19 20.98 -5.70 10.27
C ALA A 19 20.30 -4.71 9.33
N GLY A 20 21.12 -3.90 8.65
CA GLY A 20 20.66 -3.00 7.61
C GLY A 20 19.86 -3.84 6.62
N VAL A 21 18.54 -3.64 6.60
CA VAL A 21 17.72 -4.09 5.49
C VAL A 21 18.28 -3.39 4.26
N GLY A 22 19.03 -4.13 3.46
CA GLY A 22 19.53 -3.64 2.19
C GLY A 22 18.33 -3.29 1.33
N LEU A 23 18.03 -1.99 1.21
CA LEU A 23 17.17 -1.47 0.16
C LEU A 23 17.74 -1.99 -1.16
N GLY A 24 17.02 -2.90 -1.82
CA GLY A 24 17.40 -3.39 -3.13
C GLY A 24 17.62 -2.21 -4.05
N LYS A 25 18.84 -2.06 -4.60
CA LYS A 25 19.14 -1.01 -5.56
C LYS A 25 18.24 -1.24 -6.77
N ASN A 26 17.31 -0.31 -7.01
CA ASN A 26 16.49 -0.32 -8.22
C ASN A 26 17.40 0.05 -9.40
N SER A 27 17.77 -0.93 -10.21
CA SER A 27 18.65 -0.77 -11.38
C SER A 27 18.06 0.13 -12.49
N TYR A 28 16.87 0.69 -12.30
CA TYR A 28 16.21 1.65 -13.19
C TYR A 28 16.29 3.11 -12.72
N ALA A 29 16.98 3.42 -11.63
CA ALA A 29 17.13 4.81 -11.18
C ALA A 29 18.08 5.58 -12.12
N ALA A 30 17.55 6.54 -12.89
CA ALA A 30 18.38 7.53 -13.56
C ALA A 30 19.18 8.33 -12.50
N PRO A 31 20.30 9.00 -12.84
CA PRO A 31 21.17 9.68 -11.86
C PRO A 31 20.46 10.73 -10.99
N HIS A 32 19.27 11.19 -11.40
CA HIS A 32 18.42 12.16 -10.72
C HIS A 32 17.17 11.54 -10.07
N CYS A 33 16.93 10.24 -10.25
CA CYS A 33 15.86 9.53 -9.57
C CYS A 33 16.33 9.10 -8.19
N GLN A 34 15.55 9.42 -7.16
CA GLN A 34 15.73 8.87 -5.82
C GLN A 34 14.67 7.80 -5.57
N PRO A 35 15.03 6.67 -4.94
CA PRO A 35 14.02 5.71 -4.51
C PRO A 35 13.07 6.40 -3.52
N ILE A 36 11.78 6.20 -3.74
CA ILE A 36 10.74 6.62 -2.80
C ILE A 36 10.17 5.38 -2.12
N GLY A 37 9.94 5.48 -0.82
CA GLY A 37 9.39 4.44 0.03
C GLY A 37 8.11 4.89 0.72
N GLY A 38 7.30 3.93 1.11
CA GLY A 38 6.06 4.22 1.80
C GLY A 38 5.12 3.03 1.86
N THR A 39 3.93 3.28 2.39
CA THR A 39 2.87 2.29 2.41
C THR A 39 1.56 2.94 2.04
N VAL A 40 0.80 2.25 1.19
CA VAL A 40 -0.54 2.66 0.78
C VAL A 40 -1.52 1.66 1.40
N MET A 41 -2.45 2.14 2.22
CA MET A 41 -3.50 1.31 2.80
C MET A 41 -4.84 1.95 2.52
N THR A 42 -5.75 1.17 1.92
CA THR A 42 -7.11 1.61 1.64
C THR A 42 -8.13 0.62 2.19
N ASN A 43 -9.30 1.14 2.55
CA ASN A 43 -10.46 0.34 2.90
C ASN A 43 -11.42 0.33 1.71
N PHE A 44 -11.96 -0.85 1.38
CA PHE A 44 -12.98 -1.00 0.35
C PHE A 44 -14.35 -0.54 0.84
N ALA A 45 -15.19 -0.13 -0.11
CA ALA A 45 -16.59 0.20 0.12
C ALA A 45 -16.86 1.34 1.13
N VAL A 46 -15.87 2.21 1.39
CA VAL A 46 -16.01 3.29 2.39
C VAL A 46 -16.93 4.41 1.91
N VAL A 47 -16.81 4.79 0.63
CA VAL A 47 -17.66 5.82 0.02
C VAL A 47 -18.87 5.19 -0.65
N ASN A 48 -18.62 4.14 -1.43
CA ASN A 48 -19.62 3.29 -2.06
C ASN A 48 -18.95 1.97 -2.46
N ALA A 49 -19.72 0.98 -2.91
CA ALA A 49 -19.22 -0.36 -3.21
C ALA A 49 -18.01 -0.44 -4.16
N SER A 50 -17.80 0.54 -5.05
CA SER A 50 -16.69 0.57 -6.00
C SER A 50 -15.54 1.51 -5.60
N THR A 51 -15.67 2.26 -4.50
CA THR A 51 -14.71 3.31 -4.14
C THR A 51 -14.03 3.01 -2.81
N THR A 52 -12.71 3.01 -2.84
CA THR A 52 -11.84 2.86 -1.68
C THR A 52 -11.35 4.22 -1.19
N LEU A 53 -11.04 4.32 0.10
CA LEU A 53 -10.40 5.49 0.69
C LEU A 53 -9.37 5.05 1.71
N GLY A 54 -8.28 5.81 1.83
CA GLY A 54 -7.18 5.45 2.70
C GLY A 54 -6.11 6.52 2.83
N VAL A 55 -5.00 6.09 3.43
CA VAL A 55 -3.85 6.94 3.73
C VAL A 55 -2.61 6.40 3.05
N VAL A 56 -1.73 7.32 2.70
CA VAL A 56 -0.37 7.01 2.27
C VAL A 56 0.58 7.51 3.35
N ASP A 57 1.54 6.67 3.72
CA ASP A 57 2.64 7.00 4.62
C ASP A 57 3.98 6.94 3.84
N GLY A 58 5.02 7.55 4.37
CA GLY A 58 6.35 7.66 3.77
C GLY A 58 6.53 8.92 2.91
N ASP A 59 7.29 8.77 1.82
CA ASP A 59 7.75 9.91 1.02
C ASP A 59 6.59 10.63 0.31
N LEU A 60 5.55 9.88 -0.06
CA LEU A 60 4.35 10.42 -0.70
C LEU A 60 3.20 10.62 0.29
N LYS A 61 3.46 10.75 1.60
CA LYS A 61 2.40 10.82 2.62
C LYS A 61 1.22 11.71 2.25
N GLY A 62 0.00 11.26 2.51
CA GLY A 62 -1.22 11.95 2.09
C GLY A 62 -2.47 11.07 2.12
N ALA A 63 -3.44 11.39 1.28
CA ALA A 63 -4.71 10.69 1.17
C ALA A 63 -4.86 10.06 -0.22
N VAL A 64 -5.33 8.82 -0.26
CA VAL A 64 -5.55 8.09 -1.50
C VAL A 64 -6.99 7.57 -1.56
N ALA A 65 -7.57 7.63 -2.75
CA ALA A 65 -8.78 6.92 -3.09
C ALA A 65 -8.54 6.11 -4.37
N ALA A 66 -9.33 5.06 -4.57
CA ALA A 66 -9.33 4.33 -5.82
C ALA A 66 -10.76 3.92 -6.19
N THR A 67 -11.10 4.07 -7.46
CA THR A 67 -12.41 3.75 -8.01
C THR A 67 -12.28 2.55 -8.94
N ILE A 68 -13.04 1.49 -8.65
CA ILE A 68 -13.18 0.33 -9.54
C ILE A 68 -14.11 0.74 -10.68
N LEU A 69 -13.56 0.83 -11.88
CA LEU A 69 -14.27 1.21 -13.10
C LEU A 69 -14.95 0.00 -13.76
N ASN A 70 -14.31 -1.17 -13.69
CA ASN A 70 -14.81 -2.40 -14.31
C ASN A 70 -14.28 -3.64 -13.59
N ILE A 71 -15.05 -4.73 -13.69
CA ILE A 71 -14.69 -6.05 -13.16
C ILE A 71 -14.99 -7.08 -14.25
N THR A 72 -13.98 -7.83 -14.66
CA THR A 72 -14.12 -8.88 -15.67
C THR A 72 -13.50 -10.19 -15.21
N GLN A 73 -13.97 -11.30 -15.77
CA GLN A 73 -13.32 -12.60 -15.60
C GLN A 73 -12.12 -12.67 -16.55
N GLY A 74 -10.95 -12.98 -16.00
CA GLY A 74 -9.74 -13.23 -16.75
C GLY A 74 -9.57 -14.72 -17.09
N SER A 75 -8.44 -15.07 -17.70
CA SER A 75 -8.07 -16.47 -17.92
C SER A 75 -7.77 -17.19 -16.61
N ASN A 76 -7.85 -18.52 -16.61
CA ASN A 76 -7.47 -19.37 -15.48
C ASN A 76 -8.19 -19.04 -14.15
N GLY A 77 -9.45 -18.59 -14.22
CA GLY A 77 -10.25 -18.26 -13.03
C GLY A 77 -9.80 -17.00 -12.30
N THR A 78 -9.00 -16.14 -12.95
CA THR A 78 -8.63 -14.83 -12.39
C THR A 78 -9.78 -13.83 -12.51
N VAL A 79 -9.78 -12.82 -11.64
CA VAL A 79 -10.67 -11.66 -11.74
C VAL A 79 -9.82 -10.43 -11.97
N VAL A 80 -10.21 -9.64 -12.97
CA VAL A 80 -9.49 -8.46 -13.42
C VAL A 80 -10.28 -7.22 -13.03
N PHE A 81 -9.66 -6.34 -12.27
CA PHE A 81 -10.22 -5.05 -11.89
C PHE A 81 -9.55 -3.94 -12.70
N THR A 82 -10.36 -3.09 -13.32
CA THR A 82 -9.89 -1.83 -13.91
C THR A 82 -10.10 -0.73 -12.88
N VAL A 83 -9.04 -0.01 -12.52
CA VAL A 83 -9.04 0.89 -11.36
C VAL A 83 -8.40 2.24 -11.70
N GLN A 84 -9.06 3.32 -11.31
CA GLN A 84 -8.49 4.68 -11.31
C GLN A 84 -8.10 5.07 -9.89
N HIS A 85 -6.85 5.51 -9.69
CA HIS A 85 -6.43 6.08 -8.41
C HIS A 85 -6.57 7.60 -8.41
N HIS A 86 -6.77 8.14 -7.21
CA HIS A 86 -6.81 9.56 -6.93
C HIS A 86 -5.96 9.80 -5.69
N PHE A 87 -4.89 10.59 -5.83
CA PHE A 87 -3.90 10.72 -4.79
C PHE A 87 -3.54 12.19 -4.59
N VAL A 88 -3.59 12.64 -3.35
CA VAL A 88 -3.15 13.97 -2.93
C VAL A 88 -2.16 13.82 -1.79
N THR A 89 -0.99 14.47 -1.91
CA THR A 89 0.02 14.50 -0.85
C THR A 89 -0.41 15.44 0.28
N GLN A 90 0.24 15.35 1.42
CA GLN A 90 0.00 16.25 2.55
C GLN A 90 0.33 17.72 2.21
N SER A 91 1.24 17.98 1.26
CA SER A 91 1.52 19.33 0.77
C SER A 91 0.44 19.87 -0.16
N GLY A 92 -0.52 19.04 -0.57
CA GLY A 92 -1.61 19.39 -1.49
C GLY A 92 -1.30 19.11 -2.96
N ASP A 93 -0.18 18.46 -3.27
CA ASP A 93 0.15 18.08 -4.65
C ASP A 93 -0.72 16.91 -5.10
N VAL A 94 -1.22 16.98 -6.34
CA VAL A 94 -2.00 15.89 -6.93
C VAL A 94 -1.05 14.98 -7.71
N ILE A 95 -1.09 13.68 -7.40
CA ILE A 95 -0.34 12.67 -8.13
C ILE A 95 -1.28 12.00 -9.13
N LEU A 96 -0.96 12.14 -10.40
CA LEU A 96 -1.75 11.56 -11.49
C LEU A 96 -1.28 10.13 -11.76
N THR A 97 -2.22 9.25 -12.07
CA THR A 97 -1.94 7.87 -12.45
C THR A 97 -2.78 7.50 -13.66
N ASP A 98 -2.21 6.70 -14.54
CA ASP A 98 -2.97 6.05 -15.59
C ASP A 98 -3.97 5.04 -14.98
N VAL A 99 -5.03 4.74 -15.72
CA VAL A 99 -5.96 3.65 -15.35
C VAL A 99 -5.17 2.34 -15.29
N ALA A 100 -5.22 1.67 -14.14
CA ALA A 100 -4.43 0.49 -13.85
C ALA A 100 -5.31 -0.77 -13.90
N THR A 101 -4.67 -1.90 -14.22
CA THR A 101 -5.30 -3.22 -14.24
C THR A 101 -4.74 -4.07 -13.12
N ALA A 102 -5.60 -4.49 -12.18
CA ALA A 102 -5.25 -5.44 -11.13
C ALA A 102 -5.76 -6.83 -11.49
N THR A 103 -4.85 -7.78 -11.66
CA THR A 103 -5.19 -9.20 -11.81
C THR A 103 -5.19 -9.87 -10.44
N SER A 104 -6.25 -10.61 -10.15
CA SER A 104 -6.44 -11.25 -8.84
C SER A 104 -6.93 -12.69 -8.98
N THR A 105 -6.88 -13.42 -7.86
CA THR A 105 -7.57 -14.70 -7.70
C THR A 105 -8.51 -14.65 -6.50
N VAL A 106 -9.61 -15.41 -6.56
CA VAL A 106 -10.57 -15.53 -5.46
C VAL A 106 -10.01 -16.47 -4.41
N VAL A 107 -9.91 -16.01 -3.17
CA VAL A 107 -9.46 -16.85 -2.03
C VAL A 107 -10.62 -17.25 -1.12
N ALA A 108 -11.71 -16.47 -1.12
CA ALA A 108 -12.98 -16.78 -0.48
C ALA A 108 -14.08 -15.91 -1.15
N PRO A 109 -15.38 -16.18 -0.94
CA PRO A 109 -16.44 -15.33 -1.49
C PRO A 109 -16.24 -13.85 -1.10
N GLY A 110 -16.07 -12.99 -2.10
CA GLY A 110 -15.83 -11.55 -1.91
C GLY A 110 -14.41 -11.17 -1.45
N LEU A 111 -13.48 -12.13 -1.34
CA LEU A 111 -12.09 -11.90 -0.95
C LEU A 111 -11.14 -12.28 -2.09
N TYR A 112 -10.29 -11.33 -2.48
CA TYR A 112 -9.40 -11.44 -3.63
C TYR A 112 -7.95 -11.25 -3.20
N ALA A 113 -7.06 -12.10 -3.69
CA ALA A 113 -5.61 -11.91 -3.58
C ALA A 113 -5.10 -11.30 -4.89
N ILE A 114 -4.40 -10.17 -4.80
CA ILE A 114 -3.81 -9.49 -5.95
C ILE A 114 -2.55 -10.26 -6.38
N LEU A 115 -2.51 -10.67 -7.64
CA LEU A 115 -1.39 -11.40 -8.24
C LEU A 115 -0.42 -10.45 -8.95
N ASN A 116 -0.96 -9.46 -9.64
CA ASN A 116 -0.19 -8.46 -10.38
C ASN A 116 -0.98 -7.16 -10.46
N TYR A 117 -0.33 -6.04 -10.14
CA TYR A 117 -0.99 -4.74 -10.16
C TYR A 117 0.01 -3.59 -10.39
N PRO A 118 0.52 -3.45 -11.63
CA PRO A 118 1.37 -2.32 -11.96
C PRO A 118 0.52 -1.04 -11.98
N VAL A 119 1.02 -0.01 -11.30
CA VAL A 119 0.46 1.34 -11.34
C VAL A 119 1.53 2.26 -11.90
N HIS A 120 1.15 3.06 -12.89
CA HIS A 120 2.03 4.05 -13.50
C HIS A 120 1.61 5.43 -13.01
N ILE A 121 2.57 6.15 -12.41
CA ILE A 121 2.40 7.54 -12.01
C ILE A 121 2.83 8.40 -13.19
N THR A 122 1.98 9.36 -13.56
CA THR A 122 2.19 10.26 -14.69
C THR A 122 2.58 11.62 -14.15
N GLY A 123 3.69 12.16 -14.65
CA GLY A 123 4.27 13.44 -14.23
C GLY A 123 5.32 13.93 -15.20
#